data_AF-A0A2E0KZ02-F1
#
_entry.id   AF-A0A2E0KZ02-F1
#
_cell.length_a   1.000
_cell.length_b   1.000
_cell.length_c   1.000
_cell.angle_alpha   90.00
_cell.angle_beta   90.00
_cell.angle_gamma   90.00
#
_symmetry.space_group_name_H-M   'P 1'
#
loop_
_entity.id
_entity.type
_entity.pdbx_description
1 polymer ?
#
loop_
_entity_poly.entity_id
_entity_poly.type
_entity_poly.pdbx_seq_one_letter_code
_entity_poly.pdbx_strand_id
1 'polypeptide(L)'
;MIVKVQISNLTLEYEEFEEPPVHMKRCSKCGEQWPATTEFFYFDRQYDTLRNPCIACVEEKRKETNATTPCCVAGCDKPRYVGRSGNRRYSRCTEHLREQHRAAYARKKQREGRS
;
A
#
# COMPACT_ATOMS: atom_id res chain seq x y z
N MET A 1 -25.97 6.99 -52.50
CA MET A 1 -24.86 6.72 -51.56
C MET A 1 -25.46 6.21 -50.28
N ILE A 2 -25.15 4.97 -49.92
CA ILE A 2 -25.71 4.25 -48.79
C ILE A 2 -24.53 3.55 -48.11
N VAL A 3 -24.31 3.84 -46.84
CA VAL A 3 -23.88 2.80 -45.90
C VAL A 3 -24.80 2.90 -44.70
N LYS A 4 -25.81 2.02 -44.66
CA LYS A 4 -26.71 1.83 -43.52
C LYS A 4 -26.08 0.77 -42.64
N VAL A 5 -25.77 1.09 -41.39
CA VAL A 5 -25.38 0.10 -40.39
C VAL A 5 -26.63 -0.23 -39.58
N GLN A 6 -27.20 -1.40 -39.84
CA GLN A 6 -28.25 -2.02 -39.02
C GLN A 6 -27.58 -3.03 -38.09
N ILE A 7 -27.58 -2.75 -36.78
CA ILE A 7 -27.36 -3.78 -35.75
C ILE A 7 -28.73 -4.03 -35.13
N SER A 8 -29.54 -4.82 -35.82
CA SER A 8 -30.85 -5.24 -35.36
C SER A 8 -30.71 -6.49 -34.49
N ASN A 9 -31.10 -6.34 -33.22
CA ASN A 9 -31.50 -7.42 -32.30
C ASN A 9 -30.40 -8.27 -31.64
N LEU A 10 -29.51 -7.66 -30.84
CA LEU A 10 -28.89 -8.40 -29.73
C LEU A 10 -29.64 -8.06 -28.43
N THR A 11 -30.61 -8.89 -28.07
CA THR A 11 -31.11 -8.97 -26.69
C THR A 11 -30.04 -9.72 -25.89
N LEU A 12 -29.19 -8.97 -25.18
CA LEU A 12 -28.29 -9.54 -24.18
C LEU A 12 -29.13 -9.92 -22.97
N GLU A 13 -29.42 -11.21 -22.83
CA GLU A 13 -29.95 -11.77 -21.60
C GLU A 13 -28.84 -11.71 -20.55
N TYR A 14 -28.99 -10.81 -19.59
CA TYR A 14 -28.13 -10.76 -18.42
C TYR A 14 -28.65 -11.78 -17.41
N GLU A 15 -27.94 -12.88 -17.24
CA GLU A 15 -28.15 -13.78 -16.10
C GLU A 15 -27.84 -13.01 -14.81
N GLU A 16 -28.78 -13.05 -13.89
CA GLU A 16 -28.68 -12.39 -12.59
C GLU A 16 -27.61 -13.13 -11.77
N PHE A 17 -26.42 -12.54 -11.67
CA PHE A 17 -25.32 -13.13 -10.92
C PHE A 17 -25.58 -12.92 -9.44
N GLU A 18 -26.05 -13.96 -8.74
CA GLU A 18 -26.17 -13.95 -7.30
C GLU A 18 -24.77 -13.86 -6.67
N GLU A 19 -24.48 -12.74 -5.98
CA GLU A 19 -23.21 -12.58 -5.29
C GLU A 19 -23.04 -13.65 -4.21
N PRO A 20 -21.89 -14.35 -4.16
CA PRO A 20 -21.66 -15.39 -3.17
C PRO A 20 -21.71 -14.80 -1.75
N PRO A 21 -22.16 -15.59 -0.76
CA PRO A 21 -22.27 -15.13 0.62
C PRO A 21 -20.90 -14.69 1.17
N VAL A 22 -20.83 -13.42 1.59
CA VAL A 22 -19.62 -12.82 2.16
C VAL A 22 -19.39 -13.31 3.58
N HIS A 23 -18.25 -13.97 3.82
CA HIS A 23 -17.82 -14.35 5.16
C HIS A 23 -17.45 -13.11 5.99
N MET A 24 -17.92 -13.02 7.23
CA MET A 24 -17.61 -11.91 8.15
C MET A 24 -16.46 -12.27 9.09
N LYS A 25 -15.54 -11.33 9.32
CA LYS A 25 -14.39 -11.49 10.23
C LYS A 25 -14.36 -10.36 11.26
N ARG A 26 -14.07 -10.71 12.52
CA ARG A 26 -13.92 -9.74 13.62
C ARG A 26 -12.48 -9.24 13.72
N CYS A 27 -12.30 -7.93 13.77
CA CYS A 27 -11.01 -7.30 14.06
C CYS A 27 -10.59 -7.59 15.51
N SER A 28 -9.37 -8.10 15.72
CA SER A 28 -8.85 -8.37 17.07
C SER A 28 -8.48 -7.11 17.87
N LYS A 29 -8.45 -5.94 17.23
CA LYS A 29 -8.09 -4.66 17.85
C LYS A 29 -9.31 -3.80 18.22
N CYS A 30 -10.10 -3.37 17.24
CA CYS A 30 -11.30 -2.56 17.51
C CYS A 30 -12.52 -3.41 17.89
N GLY A 31 -12.53 -4.71 17.60
CA GLY A 31 -13.65 -5.60 17.92
C GLY A 31 -14.81 -5.59 16.92
N GLU A 32 -14.78 -4.69 15.93
CA GLU A 32 -15.81 -4.60 14.87
C GLU A 32 -15.76 -5.79 13.90
N GLN A 33 -16.89 -6.06 13.24
CA GLN A 33 -17.03 -7.10 12.23
C GLN A 33 -17.05 -6.48 10.84
N TRP A 34 -16.22 -6.99 9.94
CA TRP A 34 -16.07 -6.53 8.57
C TRP A 34 -16.08 -7.73 7.60
N PRO A 35 -16.47 -7.55 6.33
CA PRO A 35 -16.30 -8.59 5.32
C PRO A 35 -14.85 -9.08 5.28
N ALA A 36 -14.66 -10.40 5.22
CA ALA A 36 -13.37 -11.05 5.14
C ALA A 36 -12.76 -10.89 3.74
N THR A 37 -12.59 -9.65 3.30
CA THR A 37 -12.03 -9.26 2.01
C THR A 37 -10.74 -8.45 2.22
N THR A 38 -9.97 -8.30 1.14
CA THR A 38 -8.71 -7.56 1.12
C THR A 38 -8.89 -6.04 1.25
N GLU A 39 -10.13 -5.55 1.17
CA GLU A 39 -10.48 -4.14 1.37
C GLU A 39 -10.44 -3.74 2.85
N PHE A 40 -10.74 -4.68 3.76
CA PHE A 40 -10.79 -4.43 5.19
C PHE A 40 -9.64 -5.08 5.97
N PHE A 41 -9.03 -6.14 5.42
CA PHE A 41 -7.96 -6.89 6.08
C PHE A 41 -6.74 -7.06 5.15
N TYR A 42 -5.54 -6.99 5.74
CA TYR A 42 -4.32 -7.28 4.97
C TYR A 42 -4.20 -8.78 4.70
N PHE A 43 -3.91 -9.12 3.44
CA PHE A 43 -3.59 -10.48 3.03
C PHE A 43 -2.15 -10.86 3.41
N ASP A 44 -2.01 -11.97 4.13
CA ASP A 44 -0.72 -12.56 4.46
C ASP A 44 -0.33 -13.62 3.44
N ARG A 45 0.62 -13.28 2.57
CA ARG A 45 1.11 -14.18 1.52
C ARG A 45 1.84 -15.41 2.05
N GLN A 46 2.35 -15.37 3.28
CA GLN A 46 3.10 -16.51 3.83
C GLN A 46 2.15 -17.63 4.26
N TYR A 47 0.98 -17.26 4.76
CA TYR A 47 0.01 -18.22 5.32
C TYR A 47 -1.27 -18.32 4.48
N ASP A 48 -1.35 -17.60 3.36
CA ASP A 48 -2.53 -17.52 2.49
C ASP A 48 -3.82 -17.14 3.24
N THR A 49 -3.69 -16.29 4.26
CA THR A 49 -4.80 -15.91 5.16
C THR A 49 -4.90 -14.41 5.37
N LEU A 50 -6.10 -13.94 5.69
CA LEU A 50 -6.32 -12.56 6.11
C LEU A 50 -5.90 -12.36 7.57
N ARG A 51 -5.08 -11.34 7.81
CA ARG A 51 -4.62 -10.97 9.15
C ARG A 51 -5.79 -10.57 10.06
N ASN A 52 -5.61 -10.75 11.36
CA ASN A 52 -6.66 -10.49 12.35
C ASN A 52 -7.01 -9.00 12.55
N PRO A 53 -6.05 -8.05 12.61
CA PRO A 53 -6.38 -6.64 12.73
C PRO A 53 -6.83 -6.06 11.38
N CYS A 54 -7.87 -5.21 11.39
CA CYS A 54 -8.30 -4.48 10.21
C CYS A 54 -7.23 -3.47 9.75
N ILE A 55 -7.32 -3.05 8.48
CA ILE A 55 -6.38 -2.12 7.86
C ILE A 55 -6.30 -0.81 8.66
N ALA A 56 -7.44 -0.25 9.09
CA ALA A 56 -7.50 0.98 9.86
C ALA A 56 -6.65 0.92 11.15
N CYS A 57 -6.82 -0.13 11.98
CA CYS A 57 -6.03 -0.31 13.21
C CYS A 57 -4.53 -0.50 12.93
N VAL A 58 -4.18 -1.16 11.83
CA VAL A 58 -2.77 -1.34 11.45
C VAL A 58 -2.16 -0.01 11.01
N GLU A 59 -2.90 0.82 10.29
CA GLU A 59 -2.44 2.13 9.86
C GLU A 59 -2.28 3.11 11.02
N GLU A 60 -3.22 3.13 11.96
CA GLU A 60 -3.11 3.89 13.20
C GLU A 60 -1.84 3.53 13.98
N LYS A 61 -1.62 2.23 14.24
CA LYS A 61 -0.40 1.75 14.90
C LYS A 61 0.87 2.13 14.14
N ARG A 62 0.83 2.12 12.81
CA ARG A 62 1.96 2.60 11.99
C ARG A 62 2.20 4.08 12.20
N LYS A 63 1.16 4.93 12.18
CA LYS A 63 1.28 6.37 12.44
C LYS A 63 1.91 6.65 13.80
N GLU A 64 1.46 5.97 14.85
CA GLU A 64 2.03 6.07 16.20
C GLU A 64 3.52 5.71 16.22
N THR A 65 3.88 4.54 15.69
CA THR A 65 5.27 4.06 15.69
C THR A 65 6.20 4.99 14.88
N ASN A 66 5.66 5.58 13.79
CA ASN A 66 6.41 6.49 12.94
C ASN A 66 6.63 7.85 13.59
N ALA A 67 5.63 8.33 14.34
CA ALA A 67 5.69 9.61 15.03
C ALA A 67 6.74 9.62 16.16
N THR A 68 6.88 8.50 16.88
CA THR A 68 7.77 8.45 18.06
C THR A 68 9.25 8.28 17.73
N THR A 69 9.61 7.88 16.51
CA THR A 69 11.01 7.54 16.20
C THR A 69 11.66 8.67 15.41
N PRO A 70 12.67 9.37 15.96
CA PRO A 70 13.35 10.44 15.23
C PRO A 70 14.22 9.91 14.08
N CYS A 71 14.52 10.79 13.13
CA CYS A 71 15.46 10.54 12.06
C CYS A 71 16.84 10.16 12.63
N CYS A 72 17.55 9.23 11.98
CA CYS A 72 18.89 8.84 12.38
C CYS A 72 19.99 9.88 12.08
N VAL A 73 19.66 11.03 11.47
CA VAL A 73 20.63 12.09 11.17
C VAL A 73 20.75 13.00 12.39
N ALA A 74 21.98 13.26 12.84
CA ALA A 74 22.24 14.10 14.01
C ALA A 74 21.59 15.48 13.85
N GLY A 75 20.84 15.92 14.86
CA GLY A 75 20.11 17.19 14.85
C GLY A 75 18.81 17.20 14.03
N CYS A 76 18.30 16.04 13.59
CA CYS A 76 17.04 15.96 12.86
C CYS A 76 15.92 15.35 13.71
N ASP A 77 14.96 16.19 14.11
CA ASP A 77 13.80 15.78 14.91
C ASP A 77 12.61 15.31 14.06
N LYS A 78 12.75 15.28 12.73
CA LYS A 78 11.67 14.86 11.83
C LYS A 78 11.35 13.38 12.06
N PRO A 79 10.06 13.00 11.98
CA PRO A 79 9.67 11.61 12.13
C PRO A 79 10.31 10.77 11.04
N ARG A 80 10.71 9.57 11.44
CA ARG A 80 11.38 8.59 10.61
C ARG A 80 10.41 7.99 9.59
N TYR A 81 10.87 7.84 8.35
CA TYR A 81 10.15 7.04 7.36
C TYR A 81 10.50 5.56 7.54
N VAL A 82 9.56 4.74 8.04
CA VAL A 82 9.71 3.28 8.00
C VAL A 82 9.14 2.80 6.67
N GLY A 83 10.06 2.47 5.76
CA GLY A 83 9.70 1.79 4.53
C GLY A 83 9.02 0.44 4.80
N ARG A 84 8.32 -0.06 3.77
CA ARG A 84 7.60 -1.35 3.80
C ARG A 84 8.46 -2.55 4.21
N SER A 85 9.79 -2.45 4.04
CA SER A 85 10.76 -3.51 4.37
C SER A 85 11.02 -3.69 5.87
N GLY A 86 10.48 -2.82 6.75
CA GLY A 86 10.68 -2.94 8.19
C GLY A 86 12.13 -2.77 8.67
N ASN A 87 13.07 -2.45 7.77
CA ASN A 87 14.48 -2.29 8.13
C ASN A 87 14.70 -0.95 8.83
N ARG A 88 14.67 -0.98 10.17
CA ARG A 88 14.83 0.20 11.03
C ARG A 88 16.25 0.74 11.06
N ARG A 89 17.27 0.02 10.58
CA ARG A 89 18.69 0.41 10.77
C ARG A 89 19.11 1.68 10.00
N TYR A 90 18.40 2.07 8.95
CA TYR A 90 18.80 3.21 8.09
C TYR A 90 17.67 4.17 7.78
N SER A 91 16.70 4.27 8.69
CA SER A 91 15.47 4.98 8.40
C SER A 91 15.68 6.48 8.66
N ARG A 92 15.98 7.17 7.55
CA ARG A 92 16.05 8.62 7.42
C ARG A 92 14.63 9.19 7.32
N CYS A 93 14.45 10.48 7.63
CA CYS A 93 13.23 11.17 7.24
C CYS A 93 13.15 11.26 5.70
N THR A 94 11.98 11.58 5.17
CA THR A 94 11.75 11.66 3.71
C THR A 94 12.69 12.64 3.01
N GLU A 95 13.09 13.72 3.67
CA GLU A 95 14.02 14.72 3.14
C GLU A 95 15.44 14.20 3.03
N HIS A 96 16.01 13.67 4.11
CA HIS A 96 17.35 13.09 4.08
C HIS A 96 17.46 11.89 3.14
N LEU A 97 16.37 11.14 2.95
CA LEU A 97 16.33 10.08 1.94
C LEU A 97 16.38 10.65 0.52
N ARG A 98 15.61 11.71 0.22
CA ARG A 98 15.65 12.40 -1.07
C ARG A 98 17.02 12.98 -1.35
N GLU A 99 17.66 13.60 -0.36
CA GLU A 99 19.01 14.13 -0.48
C GLU A 99 20.03 13.03 -0.78
N GLN A 100 19.99 11.92 -0.05
CA GLN A 100 20.83 10.75 -0.31
C GLN A 100 20.64 10.24 -1.75
N HIS A 101 19.40 10.16 -2.24
CA HIS A 101 19.10 9.73 -3.60
C HIS A 101 19.66 10.71 -4.64
N ARG A 102 19.50 12.02 -4.43
CA ARG A 102 20.10 13.06 -5.29
C ARG A 102 21.62 12.92 -5.35
N ALA A 103 22.27 12.74 -4.19
CA ALA A 103 23.72 12.54 -4.11
C ALA A 103 24.17 11.27 -4.82
N ALA A 104 23.43 10.16 -4.67
CA ALA A 104 23.72 8.91 -5.37
C ALA A 104 23.59 9.05 -6.90
N TYR A 105 22.54 9.73 -7.36
CA TYR A 105 22.33 10.01 -8.78
C TYR A 105 23.43 10.91 -9.36
N ALA A 106 23.84 11.95 -8.64
CA ALA A 106 24.93 12.83 -9.05
C ALA A 106 26.26 12.07 -9.19
N ARG A 107 26.59 11.20 -8.22
CA ARG A 107 27.78 10.32 -8.28
C ARG A 107 27.73 9.36 -9.48
N LYS A 108 26.55 8.82 -9.81
CA LYS A 108 26.37 7.95 -10.97
C LYS A 108 26.64 8.69 -12.28
N LYS A 109 26.05 9.88 -12.45
CA LYS A 109 26.23 10.73 -13.64
C LYS A 109 27.70 11.12 -13.87
N GLN A 110 28.44 11.43 -12.80
CA GLN A 110 29.88 11.73 -12.88
C GLN A 110 30.72 10.54 -13.36
N ARG A 111 30.32 9.30 -13.05
CA ARG A 111 31.02 8.10 -13.52
C ARG A 111 30.75 7.83 -15.00
N GLU A 112 29.53 8.06 -15.46
CA GLU A 112 29.14 7.84 -16.86
C GLU A 112 29.79 8.85 -17.82
N GLY A 113 29.96 10.11 -17.39
CA GLY A 113 30.62 11.14 -18.21
C GLY A 113 32.15 11.06 -18.26
N ARG A 114 32.76 10.07 -17.59
CA ARG A 114 34.22 9.86 -17.56
C ARG A 114 34.67 8.71 -18.48
N SER A 115 33.71 7.99 -19.07
CA SER A 115 33.94 6.93 -20.06
C SER A 115 33.94 7.50 -21.47
#